data_AF-A0A059CCI7-F1
#
_entry.id   AF-A0A059CCI7-F1
#
_cell.length_a   1.000
_cell.length_b   1.000
_cell.length_c   1.000
_cell.angle_alpha   90.00
_cell.angle_beta   90.00
_cell.angle_gamma   90.00
#
_symmetry.space_group_name_H-M   'P 1'
#
loop_
_entity.id
_entity.type
_entity.pdbx_description
1 polymer ?
#
loop_
_entity_poly.entity_id
_entity_poly.type
_entity_poly.pdbx_seq_one_letter_code
_entity_poly.pdbx_strand_id
1 'polypeptide(L)'
;MKIPIFVKFVHSTGEQQEEAKEEAKKVLKTIEEHALREEDNFFAGDKIGLQDLVFGWLAWWLQVMEEMAGVKLLEASEYPRLHRWAQNFIAHDVIGSNLPKREALLAYFKPLRETSIASSPSAV
;
A
#
# COMPACT_ATOMS: atom_id res chain seq x y z
N MET A 1 17.01 13.36 6.62
CA MET A 1 16.16 12.20 6.96
C MET A 1 15.53 11.71 5.66
N LYS A 2 15.66 10.42 5.30
CA LYS A 2 15.03 9.89 4.07
C LYS A 2 13.53 9.76 4.31
N ILE A 3 12.69 10.35 3.44
CA ILE A 3 11.24 10.21 3.50
C ILE A 3 10.88 8.80 3.01
N PRO A 4 10.04 8.03 3.73
CA PRO A 4 9.61 6.71 3.27
C PRO A 4 8.94 6.78 1.90
N ILE A 5 9.21 5.81 1.02
CA ILE A 5 8.82 5.92 -0.39
C ILE A 5 7.30 6.02 -0.60
N PHE A 6 6.52 5.26 0.17
CA PHE A 6 5.06 5.30 0.11
C PHE A 6 4.47 6.63 0.62
N VAL A 7 5.19 7.32 1.52
CA VAL A 7 4.82 8.68 1.95
C VAL A 7 5.13 9.68 0.83
N LYS A 8 6.32 9.59 0.20
CA LYS A 8 6.66 10.43 -0.97
C LYS A 8 5.60 10.27 -2.07
N PHE A 9 5.20 9.04 -2.36
CA PHE A 9 4.16 8.70 -3.34
C PHE A 9 2.82 9.39 -3.06
N VAL A 10 2.31 9.35 -1.83
CA VAL A 10 1.01 9.98 -1.49
C VAL A 10 1.07 11.49 -1.57
N HIS A 11 2.19 12.10 -1.16
CA HIS A 11 2.31 13.54 -0.99
C HIS A 11 2.92 14.28 -2.19
N SER A 12 3.12 13.61 -3.33
CA SER A 12 3.64 14.20 -4.57
C SER A 12 2.64 14.14 -5.73
N THR A 13 2.93 14.91 -6.77
CA THR A 13 2.21 14.93 -8.06
C THR A 13 3.20 15.01 -9.22
N GLY A 14 2.73 14.76 -10.44
CA GLY A 14 3.54 14.89 -11.66
C GLY A 14 4.75 13.95 -11.68
N GLU A 15 5.89 14.44 -12.17
CA GLU A 15 7.12 13.66 -12.34
C GLU A 15 7.60 13.03 -11.03
N GLN A 16 7.54 13.77 -9.91
CA GLN A 16 7.97 13.26 -8.60
C GLN A 16 7.12 12.08 -8.11
N GLN A 17 5.83 12.07 -8.46
CA GLN A 17 4.92 10.98 -8.11
C GLN A 17 5.20 9.74 -8.95
N GLU A 18 5.51 9.91 -10.24
CA GLU A 18 5.86 8.81 -11.11
C GLU A 18 7.20 8.16 -10.70
N GLU A 19 8.21 8.97 -10.36
CA GLU A 19 9.46 8.46 -9.77
C GLU A 19 9.20 7.67 -8.49
N ALA A 20 8.37 8.22 -7.58
CA ALA A 20 8.07 7.57 -6.31
C ALA A 20 7.29 6.26 -6.51
N LYS A 21 6.40 6.21 -7.49
CA LYS A 21 5.68 5.00 -7.91
C LYS A 21 6.64 3.94 -8.43
N GLU A 22 7.57 4.28 -9.31
CA GLU A 22 8.55 3.33 -9.84
C GLU A 22 9.48 2.77 -8.75
N GLU A 23 9.90 3.61 -7.80
CA GLU A 23 10.65 3.14 -6.62
C GLU A 23 9.80 2.25 -5.70
N ALA A 24 8.53 2.60 -5.46
CA ALA A 24 7.61 1.76 -4.68
C ALA A 24 7.39 0.40 -5.36
N LYS A 25 7.23 0.37 -6.68
CA LYS A 25 7.12 -0.87 -7.46
C LYS A 25 8.35 -1.78 -7.31
N LYS A 26 9.56 -1.23 -7.20
CA LYS A 26 10.79 -2.02 -6.91
C LYS A 26 10.76 -2.65 -5.52
N VAL A 27 10.23 -1.93 -4.52
CA VAL A 27 10.06 -2.47 -3.16
C VAL A 27 9.04 -3.61 -3.17
N LEU A 28 7.87 -3.39 -3.78
CA LEU A 28 6.83 -4.41 -3.92
C LEU A 28 7.34 -5.65 -4.66
N LYS A 29 8.14 -5.46 -5.72
CA LYS A 29 8.77 -6.55 -6.46
C LYS A 29 9.73 -7.36 -5.59
N THR A 30 10.54 -6.69 -4.78
CA THR A 30 11.43 -7.37 -3.82
C THR A 30 10.64 -8.25 -2.85
N ILE A 31 9.52 -7.73 -2.31
CA ILE A 31 8.65 -8.46 -1.39
C ILE A 31 8.01 -9.66 -2.10
N GLU A 32 7.44 -9.44 -3.29
CA GLU A 32 6.84 -10.49 -4.11
C GLU A 32 7.81 -11.64 -4.36
N GLU A 33 9.07 -11.34 -4.72
CA GLU A 33 10.08 -12.33 -5.09
C GLU A 33 10.71 -13.06 -3.90
N HIS A 34 10.87 -12.39 -2.75
CA HIS A 34 11.73 -12.91 -1.67
C HIS A 34 11.01 -13.15 -0.35
N ALA A 35 9.83 -12.59 -0.14
CA ALA A 35 9.13 -12.66 1.15
C ALA A 35 7.95 -13.63 1.18
N LEU A 36 7.40 -14.03 0.02
CA LEU A 36 6.31 -14.99 -0.10
C LEU A 36 6.71 -16.16 -1.01
N ARG A 37 6.46 -17.39 -0.55
CA ARG A 37 6.55 -18.58 -1.41
C ARG A 37 5.25 -18.77 -2.19
N GLU A 38 5.30 -19.62 -3.22
CA GLU A 38 4.17 -19.80 -4.13
C GLU A 38 2.99 -20.52 -3.47
N GLU A 39 3.27 -21.42 -2.54
CA GLU A 39 2.34 -22.20 -1.76
C GLU A 39 1.80 -21.46 -0.52
N ASP A 40 2.49 -20.43 -0.04
CA ASP A 40 2.16 -19.76 1.22
C ASP A 40 0.94 -18.84 1.08
N ASN A 41 0.01 -18.96 2.04
CA ASN A 41 -1.13 -18.05 2.14
C ASN A 41 -0.80 -16.74 2.87
N PHE A 42 0.18 -16.82 3.79
CA PHE A 42 0.65 -15.75 4.66
C PHE A 42 2.18 -15.66 4.64
N PHE A 43 2.76 -14.51 4.99
CA PHE A 43 4.21 -14.36 5.13
C PHE A 43 4.80 -15.33 6.17
N ALA A 44 4.00 -15.69 7.18
CA ALA A 44 4.36 -16.68 8.19
C ALA A 44 3.95 -18.13 7.84
N GLY A 45 3.55 -18.41 6.59
CA GLY A 45 3.15 -19.73 6.09
C GLY A 45 1.62 -19.91 6.05
N ASP A 46 1.10 -20.89 6.81
CA ASP A 46 -0.32 -21.27 6.75
C ASP A 46 -1.25 -20.39 7.59
N LYS A 47 -0.71 -19.64 8.55
CA LYS A 47 -1.47 -18.80 9.48
C LYS A 47 -0.84 -17.42 9.58
N ILE A 48 -1.66 -16.42 9.93
CA ILE A 48 -1.18 -15.06 10.21
C ILE A 48 -0.14 -15.10 11.33
N GLY A 49 1.03 -14.54 11.07
CA GLY A 49 2.09 -14.34 12.04
C GLY A 49 2.53 -12.88 12.15
N LEU A 50 3.68 -12.65 12.80
CA LEU A 50 4.20 -11.30 13.04
C LEU A 50 4.46 -10.54 11.73
N GLN A 51 5.03 -11.21 10.73
CA GLN A 51 5.34 -10.61 9.43
C GLN A 51 4.07 -10.10 8.75
N ASP A 52 2.98 -10.86 8.80
CA ASP A 52 1.69 -10.46 8.25
C ASP A 52 1.12 -9.22 8.91
N LEU A 53 1.27 -9.09 10.24
CA LEU A 53 0.82 -7.90 10.96
C LEU A 53 1.67 -6.67 10.64
N VAL A 54 2.98 -6.86 10.50
CA VAL A 54 3.92 -5.78 10.11
C VAL A 54 3.63 -5.29 8.68
N PHE A 55 3.38 -6.21 7.75
CA PHE A 55 3.08 -5.87 6.36
C PHE A 55 1.60 -5.57 6.12
N GLY A 56 0.70 -5.84 7.08
CA GLY A 56 -0.75 -5.77 6.92
C GLY A 56 -1.30 -4.44 6.40
N TRP A 57 -0.56 -3.35 6.60
CA TRP A 57 -0.91 -2.06 6.02
C TRP A 57 -0.86 -2.05 4.47
N LEU A 58 -0.01 -2.87 3.85
CA LEU A 58 0.04 -3.07 2.41
C LEU A 58 -1.27 -3.64 1.87
N ALA A 59 -1.94 -4.50 2.65
CA ALA A 59 -3.18 -5.10 2.20
C ALA A 59 -4.31 -4.07 2.13
N TRP A 60 -4.50 -3.26 3.17
CA TRP A 60 -5.65 -2.35 3.27
C TRP A 60 -5.33 -0.89 2.95
N TRP A 61 -4.33 -0.32 3.61
CA TRP A 61 -4.02 1.12 3.52
C TRP A 61 -3.41 1.50 2.18
N LEU A 62 -2.61 0.61 1.55
CA LEU A 62 -2.05 0.89 0.23
C LEU A 62 -3.15 1.10 -0.83
N GLN A 63 -4.21 0.29 -0.82
CA GLN A 63 -5.33 0.45 -1.74
C GLN A 63 -6.05 1.80 -1.57
N VAL A 64 -6.14 2.29 -0.34
CA VAL A 64 -6.69 3.62 -0.06
C VAL A 64 -5.75 4.71 -0.59
N MET A 65 -4.45 4.57 -0.37
CA MET A 65 -3.44 5.50 -0.88
C MET A 65 -3.44 5.56 -2.42
N GLU A 66 -3.53 4.43 -3.09
CA GLU A 66 -3.70 4.32 -4.55
C GLU A 66 -4.90 5.14 -5.05
N GLU A 67 -6.07 4.98 -4.42
CA GLU A 67 -7.27 5.71 -4.81
C GLU A 67 -7.13 7.22 -4.59
N MET A 68 -6.59 7.64 -3.44
CA MET A 68 -6.36 9.07 -3.14
C MET A 68 -5.36 9.72 -4.10
N ALA A 69 -4.35 8.96 -4.51
CA ALA A 69 -3.28 9.40 -5.37
C ALA A 69 -3.62 9.28 -6.86
N GLY A 70 -4.67 8.53 -7.22
CA GLY A 70 -5.04 8.24 -8.60
C GLY A 70 -4.06 7.31 -9.32
N VAL A 71 -3.35 6.44 -8.58
CA VAL A 71 -2.27 5.59 -9.10
C VAL A 71 -2.49 4.14 -8.69
N LYS A 72 -2.03 3.18 -9.50
CA LYS A 72 -2.01 1.75 -9.20
C LYS A 72 -0.58 1.26 -8.96
N LEU A 73 -0.43 0.45 -7.92
CA LEU A 73 0.80 -0.15 -7.41
C LEU A 73 0.63 -1.66 -7.22
N LEU A 74 -0.34 -2.12 -6.43
CA LEU A 74 -0.50 -3.55 -6.08
C LEU A 74 -1.43 -4.26 -7.07
N GLU A 75 -0.94 -4.49 -8.30
CA GLU A 75 -1.69 -5.13 -9.36
C GLU A 75 -1.46 -6.65 -9.40
N ALA A 76 -2.53 -7.45 -9.50
CA ALA A 76 -2.45 -8.92 -9.49
C ALA A 76 -1.60 -9.52 -10.63
N SER A 77 -1.51 -8.82 -11.77
CA SER A 77 -0.68 -9.23 -12.92
C SER A 77 0.81 -9.07 -12.67
N GLU A 78 1.21 -8.13 -11.79
CA GLU A 78 2.61 -7.85 -11.45
C GLU A 78 3.03 -8.53 -10.14
N TYR A 79 2.11 -8.63 -9.17
CA TYR A 79 2.36 -9.11 -7.81
C TYR A 79 1.35 -10.19 -7.38
N PRO A 80 1.27 -11.34 -8.08
CA PRO A 80 0.23 -12.33 -7.83
C PRO A 80 0.24 -12.90 -6.41
N ARG A 81 1.41 -13.16 -5.80
CA ARG A 81 1.50 -13.70 -4.43
C ARG A 81 1.09 -12.67 -3.41
N LEU A 82 1.60 -11.44 -3.53
CA LEU A 82 1.27 -10.35 -2.61
C LEU A 82 -0.20 -9.93 -2.73
N HIS A 83 -0.77 -9.97 -3.92
CA HIS A 83 -2.20 -9.73 -4.14
C HIS A 83 -3.06 -10.81 -3.46
N ARG A 84 -2.73 -12.11 -3.65
CA ARG A 84 -3.40 -13.21 -2.97
C ARG A 84 -3.29 -13.09 -1.45
N TRP A 85 -2.10 -12.80 -0.95
CA TRP A 85 -1.85 -12.56 0.47
C TRP A 85 -2.74 -11.42 1.00
N ALA A 86 -2.81 -10.29 0.31
CA ALA A 86 -3.60 -9.15 0.73
C ALA A 86 -5.10 -9.50 0.82
N GLN A 87 -5.62 -10.25 -0.15
CA GLN A 87 -7.00 -10.74 -0.14
C GLN A 87 -7.26 -11.67 1.05
N ASN A 88 -6.38 -12.65 1.29
CA ASN A 88 -6.47 -13.56 2.42
C ASN A 88 -6.40 -12.82 3.77
N PHE A 89 -5.49 -11.85 3.89
CA PHE A 89 -5.30 -11.07 5.11
C PHE A 89 -6.53 -10.23 5.45
N ILE A 90 -7.13 -9.56 4.46
CA ILE A 90 -8.37 -8.78 4.65
C ILE A 90 -9.57 -9.69 4.97
N ALA A 91 -9.64 -10.87 4.33
CA ALA A 91 -10.74 -11.82 4.51
C ALA A 91 -10.69 -12.54 5.88
N HIS A 92 -9.57 -12.52 6.59
CA HIS A 92 -9.46 -13.16 7.90
C HIS A 92 -10.39 -12.49 8.93
N ASP A 93 -11.27 -13.26 9.56
CA ASP A 93 -12.36 -12.79 10.44
C ASP A 93 -11.95 -11.67 11.40
N VAL A 94 -10.87 -11.88 12.17
CA VAL A 94 -10.40 -10.91 13.16
C VAL A 94 -9.85 -9.65 12.49
N ILE A 95 -9.11 -9.78 11.38
CA ILE A 95 -8.53 -8.63 10.71
C ILE A 95 -9.64 -7.84 10.03
N GLY A 96 -10.41 -8.47 9.16
CA GLY A 96 -11.49 -7.85 8.39
C GLY A 96 -12.52 -7.14 9.27
N SER A 97 -12.88 -7.72 10.42
CA SER A 97 -13.82 -7.10 11.36
C SER A 97 -13.26 -5.86 12.08
N ASN A 98 -11.94 -5.67 12.09
CA ASN A 98 -11.27 -4.53 12.72
C ASN A 98 -10.77 -3.49 11.70
N LEU A 99 -10.90 -3.74 10.40
CA LEU A 99 -10.49 -2.77 9.39
C LEU A 99 -11.44 -1.56 9.39
N PRO A 100 -10.92 -0.32 9.37
CA PRO A 100 -11.75 0.86 9.22
C PRO A 100 -12.43 0.87 7.84
N LYS A 101 -13.67 1.36 7.80
CA LYS A 101 -14.42 1.51 6.54
C LYS A 101 -13.63 2.35 5.53
N ARG A 102 -13.58 1.88 4.30
CA ARG A 102 -12.81 2.50 3.22
C ARG A 102 -13.23 3.95 2.98
N GLU A 103 -14.53 4.21 2.96
CA GLU A 103 -15.11 5.53 2.72
C GLU A 103 -14.71 6.52 3.81
N ALA A 104 -14.65 6.07 5.07
CA ALA A 104 -14.23 6.90 6.19
C ALA A 104 -12.73 7.28 6.08
N LEU A 105 -11.90 6.35 5.64
CA LEU A 105 -10.48 6.63 5.40
C LEU A 105 -10.29 7.65 4.28
N LEU A 106 -10.99 7.46 3.15
CA LEU A 106 -10.89 8.38 2.01
C LEU A 106 -11.39 9.78 2.39
N ALA A 107 -12.51 9.88 3.10
CA ALA A 107 -13.05 11.15 3.56
C ALA A 107 -12.08 11.89 4.50
N TYR A 108 -11.33 11.15 5.33
CA TYR A 108 -10.35 11.74 6.23
C TYR A 108 -9.05 12.14 5.52
N PHE A 109 -8.48 11.26 4.68
CA PHE A 109 -7.14 11.45 4.14
C PHE A 109 -7.09 12.23 2.81
N LYS A 110 -8.16 12.24 1.99
CA LYS A 110 -8.18 13.05 0.75
C LYS A 110 -7.93 14.54 1.01
N PRO A 111 -8.63 15.22 1.94
CA PRO A 111 -8.40 16.64 2.22
C PRO A 111 -6.99 16.92 2.78
N LEU A 112 -6.45 16.00 3.59
CA LEU A 112 -5.10 16.11 4.14
C LEU A 112 -4.04 16.05 3.03
N ARG A 113 -4.23 15.15 2.06
CA ARG A 113 -3.35 15.04 0.88
C ARG A 113 -3.40 16.34 0.07
N GLU A 114 -4.59 16.85 -0.24
CA GLU A 114 -4.77 18.09 -1.02
C GLU A 114 -4.07 19.28 -0.34
N THR A 115 -4.28 19.44 0.96
CA THR A 115 -3.64 20.51 1.76
C THR A 115 -2.11 20.37 1.75
N SER A 116 -1.60 19.14 1.88
CA SER A 116 -0.16 18.87 1.86
C SER A 116 0.48 19.18 0.51
N ILE A 117 -0.20 18.86 -0.58
CA ILE A 117 0.29 19.13 -1.95
C ILE A 117 0.26 20.63 -2.22
N ALA A 118 -0.82 21.33 -1.84
CA ALA A 118 -0.93 22.78 -2.00
C ALA A 118 0.13 23.56 -1.20
N SER A 119 0.59 23.02 -0.07
CA SER A 119 1.63 23.61 0.77
C SER A 119 3.05 23.29 0.31
N SER A 120 3.23 22.47 -0.74
CA SER A 120 4.54 22.08 -1.24
C SER A 120 5.10 23.16 -2.20
N PRO A 121 6.36 23.59 -2.04
CA PRO A 121 6.96 24.67 -2.84
C PRO A 121 7.02 24.44 -4.36
N SER A 122 6.68 23.24 -4.82
CA SER A 122 6.64 22.82 -6.23
C SER A 122 5.33 23.16 -6.95
N ALA A 123 4.38 23.85 -6.30
CA ALA A 123 3.08 24.21 -6.88
C ALA A 123 3.04 25.59 -7.60
N VAL A 124 4.19 26.18 -7.96
CA VAL A 124 4.29 27.38 -8.83
C VAL A 124 5.28 27.15 -9.95
#